data_AF-A0A7K7A3P7-F1
#
_entry.id   AF-A0A7K7A3P7-F1
#
_cell.length_a   1.000
_cell.length_b   1.000
_cell.length_c   1.000
_cell.angle_alpha   90.00
_cell.angle_beta   90.00
_cell.angle_gamma   90.00
#
_symmetry.space_group_name_H-M   'P 1'
#
loop_
_entity.id
_entity.type
_entity.pdbx_description
1 polymer ?
#
loop_
_entity_poly.entity_id
_entity_poly.type
_entity_poly.pdbx_seq_one_letter_code
_entity_poly.pdbx_strand_id
1 'polypeptide(L)'
;MEDVIARMQDEKNGIPIRTVKSFLSKIPSVFSGSDIVQWLTKNLSIEDPVEALHLGTLMAAHGYFFPISDHVLTLKDDGTFYRFQTPYFWPSNCWEPENTDYAVYLCKRTMQNKARLELADYEAESLARLQRAFARKWEFIFMQAEAQAKVDKKRDKIERKILDSQERAFWDVHRPVPGCVNTTEVDIKKSSRMRNPHKTRKSVYGLQNDIRSHSPTHTPVPETKPPTEEELHQEIKHWQMQLDRHRLKMSKVAESLLAYTEQYLEYDPFLVPPDPSNPWISDDTTFWELEASKEPGQQRVKRWGFGMDEALKDPVGREQFLKFLESEFSSENLR
;
A
#
# COMPACT_ATOMS: atom_id res chain seq x y z
N MET A 1 -0.80 9.68 3.04
CA MET A 1 0.67 9.90 3.06
C MET A 1 1.00 11.39 2.94
N GLU A 2 0.38 12.11 2.00
CA GLU A 2 0.60 13.55 1.80
C GLU A 2 0.33 14.41 3.04
N ASP A 3 -0.73 14.13 3.79
CA ASP A 3 -1.02 14.84 5.04
C ASP A 3 0.07 14.64 6.10
N VAL A 4 0.73 13.47 6.11
CA VAL A 4 1.87 13.20 6.99
C VAL A 4 3.07 14.03 6.53
N ILE A 5 3.33 14.07 5.22
CA ILE A 5 4.39 14.87 4.61
C ILE A 5 4.21 16.37 4.87
N ALA A 6 2.97 16.87 4.83
CA ALA A 6 2.66 18.25 5.17
C ALA A 6 3.03 18.56 6.64
N ARG A 7 2.68 17.66 7.57
CA ARG A 7 3.06 17.79 8.99
C ARG A 7 4.57 17.67 9.22
N MET A 8 5.26 16.80 8.47
CA MET A 8 6.72 16.66 8.53
C MET A 8 7.44 17.93 8.03
N GLN A 9 6.79 18.73 7.19
CA GLN A 9 7.32 20.00 6.66
C GLN A 9 6.85 21.23 7.45
N ASP A 10 6.10 21.05 8.54
CA ASP A 10 5.67 22.16 9.40
C ASP A 10 6.88 22.93 9.95
N GLU A 11 6.83 24.25 9.94
CA GLU A 11 7.96 25.10 10.30
C GLU A 11 8.38 24.95 11.78
N LYS A 12 7.46 24.56 12.66
CA LYS A 12 7.69 24.49 14.11
C LYS A 12 7.79 23.06 14.62
N ASN A 13 6.93 22.18 14.11
CA ASN A 13 6.76 20.81 14.59
C ASN A 13 7.27 19.75 13.61
N GLY A 14 7.76 20.17 12.44
CA GLY A 14 8.29 19.31 11.41
C GLY A 14 9.69 18.78 11.70
N ILE A 15 10.25 18.11 10.70
CA ILE A 15 11.61 17.55 10.74
C ILE A 15 12.61 18.68 10.51
N PRO A 16 13.70 18.77 11.28
CA PRO A 16 14.70 19.83 11.12
C PRO A 16 15.48 19.66 9.80
N ILE A 17 15.16 20.49 8.80
CA ILE A 17 15.86 20.51 7.52
C ILE A 17 17.17 21.31 7.66
N ARG A 18 18.30 20.69 7.29
CA ARG A 18 19.65 21.26 7.47
C ARG A 18 20.41 21.36 6.15
N THR A 19 21.45 22.19 6.16
CA THR A 19 22.50 22.19 5.14
C THR A 19 23.77 21.58 5.72
N VAL A 20 24.15 20.41 5.24
CA VAL A 20 25.33 19.69 5.72
C VAL A 20 26.56 20.15 4.94
N LYS A 21 27.63 20.52 5.65
CA LYS A 21 28.91 20.94 5.07
C LYS A 21 29.99 19.92 5.42
N SER A 22 30.73 19.48 4.42
CA SER A 22 31.96 18.71 4.53
C SER A 22 33.09 19.45 3.81
N PHE A 23 34.33 18.95 3.90
CA PHE A 23 35.48 19.52 3.20
C PHE A 23 35.29 19.57 1.68
N LEU A 24 34.61 18.57 1.10
CA LEU A 24 34.44 18.42 -0.36
C LEU A 24 33.07 18.87 -0.86
N SER A 25 32.06 18.98 0.00
CA SER A 25 30.67 19.19 -0.43
C SER A 25 29.84 20.01 0.55
N LYS A 26 28.91 20.79 0.00
CA LYS A 26 27.81 21.44 0.73
C LYS A 26 26.51 20.90 0.16
N ILE A 27 25.73 20.20 0.99
CA ILE A 27 24.48 19.54 0.61
C ILE A 27 23.33 20.27 1.33
N PRO A 28 22.55 21.10 0.61
CA PRO A 28 21.44 21.83 1.20
C PRO A 28 20.16 21.00 1.24
N SER A 29 19.24 21.42 2.11
CA SER A 29 17.87 20.91 2.21
C SER A 29 17.80 19.40 2.36
N VAL A 30 18.40 18.88 3.43
CA VAL A 30 18.42 17.46 3.80
C VAL A 30 18.13 17.25 5.28
N PHE A 31 17.68 16.06 5.62
CA PHE A 31 17.41 15.57 6.97
C PHE A 31 17.87 14.11 7.07
N SER A 32 18.15 13.61 8.28
CA SER A 32 18.63 12.22 8.46
C SER A 32 17.48 11.22 8.47
N GLY A 33 17.80 9.96 8.17
CA GLY A 33 16.85 8.86 8.26
C GLY A 33 16.33 8.66 9.69
N SER A 34 17.22 8.75 10.69
CA SER A 34 16.84 8.69 12.10
C SER A 34 15.89 9.82 12.53
N ASP A 35 16.02 11.04 11.97
CA ASP A 35 15.07 12.12 12.26
C ASP A 35 13.65 11.77 11.76
N ILE A 36 13.54 11.08 10.62
CA ILE A 36 12.25 10.63 10.06
C ILE A 36 11.61 9.58 10.96
N VAL A 37 12.37 8.55 11.34
CA VAL A 37 11.87 7.45 12.19
C VAL A 37 11.41 7.98 13.54
N GLN A 38 12.22 8.82 14.18
CA GLN A 38 11.85 9.45 15.46
C GLN A 38 10.63 10.36 15.34
N TRP A 39 10.54 11.14 14.24
CA TRP A 39 9.38 11.99 14.02
C TRP A 39 8.10 11.17 13.84
N LEU A 40 8.14 10.09 13.06
CA LEU A 40 6.99 9.20 12.85
C LEU A 40 6.57 8.53 14.17
N THR A 41 7.54 7.97 14.91
CA THR A 41 7.32 7.34 16.22
C THR A 41 6.58 8.27 17.16
N LYS A 42 7.06 9.51 17.30
CA LYS A 42 6.48 10.50 18.21
C LYS A 42 5.13 11.04 17.74
N ASN A 43 5.00 11.44 16.47
CA ASN A 43 3.82 12.19 15.99
C ASN A 43 2.66 11.30 15.55
N LEU A 44 2.91 10.00 15.34
CA LEU A 44 1.89 9.01 15.05
C LEU A 44 1.66 8.04 16.21
N SER A 45 2.35 8.23 17.35
CA SER A 45 2.26 7.39 18.54
C SER A 45 2.52 5.90 18.23
N ILE A 46 3.55 5.63 17.44
CA ILE A 46 3.94 4.26 17.07
C ILE A 46 4.84 3.72 18.19
N GLU A 47 4.47 2.57 18.77
CA GLU A 47 5.21 1.97 19.89
C GLU A 47 6.44 1.17 19.42
N ASP A 48 6.32 0.44 18.30
CA ASP A 48 7.41 -0.34 17.72
C ASP A 48 8.20 0.48 16.69
N PRO A 49 9.50 0.77 16.90
CA PRO A 49 10.34 1.47 15.94
C PRO A 49 10.40 0.79 14.56
N VAL A 50 10.23 -0.54 14.49
CA VAL A 50 10.21 -1.29 13.22
C VAL A 50 8.99 -0.91 12.39
N GLU A 51 7.83 -0.69 13.01
CA GLU A 51 6.62 -0.24 12.33
C GLU A 51 6.81 1.18 11.76
N ALA A 52 7.43 2.09 12.53
CA ALA A 52 7.73 3.44 12.07
C ALA A 52 8.72 3.46 10.89
N LEU A 53 9.77 2.64 10.96
CA LEU A 53 10.74 2.47 9.87
C LEU A 53 10.08 1.86 8.62
N HIS A 54 9.18 0.88 8.79
CA HIS A 54 8.44 0.26 7.70
C HIS A 54 7.51 1.26 7.01
N LEU A 55 6.70 2.01 7.77
CA LEU A 55 5.83 3.07 7.25
C LEU A 55 6.64 4.12 6.49
N GLY A 56 7.75 4.59 7.06
CA GLY A 56 8.64 5.53 6.41
C GLY A 56 9.24 4.97 5.11
N THR A 57 9.62 3.70 5.08
CA THR A 57 10.08 3.01 3.87
C THR A 57 9.00 2.97 2.80
N LEU A 58 7.75 2.70 3.15
CA LEU A 58 6.63 2.75 2.21
C LEU A 58 6.43 4.17 1.64
N MET A 59 6.53 5.21 2.47
CA MET A 59 6.43 6.60 2.01
C MET A 59 7.56 6.98 1.06
N ALA A 60 8.79 6.50 1.30
CA ALA A 60 9.92 6.67 0.40
C ALA A 60 9.69 5.96 -0.95
N ALA A 61 9.22 4.71 -0.92
CA ALA A 61 8.94 3.90 -2.11
C ALA A 61 7.82 4.48 -3.00
N HIS A 62 6.91 5.28 -2.43
CA HIS A 62 5.91 6.04 -3.18
C HIS A 62 6.42 7.42 -3.65
N GLY A 63 7.68 7.76 -3.37
CA GLY A 63 8.34 8.94 -3.89
C GLY A 63 8.06 10.23 -3.13
N TYR A 64 7.61 10.19 -1.87
CA TYR A 64 7.35 11.41 -1.10
C TYR A 64 8.62 12.06 -0.51
N PHE A 65 9.60 11.23 -0.20
CA PHE A 65 10.98 11.63 0.08
C PHE A 65 11.91 10.54 -0.42
N PHE A 66 13.19 10.86 -0.63
CA PHE A 66 14.12 9.94 -1.26
C PHE A 66 15.54 10.10 -0.71
N PRO A 67 16.33 9.01 -0.62
CA PRO A 67 17.73 9.10 -0.26
C PRO A 67 18.49 9.85 -1.36
N ILE A 68 19.36 10.78 -0.98
CA ILE A 68 20.04 11.65 -1.97
C ILE A 68 21.14 10.93 -2.76
N SER A 69 21.62 9.79 -2.25
CA SER A 69 22.81 9.07 -2.72
C SER A 69 22.54 7.65 -3.21
N ASP A 70 21.28 7.22 -3.26
CA ASP A 70 20.89 5.87 -3.64
C ASP A 70 19.65 5.91 -4.55
N HIS A 71 19.56 4.98 -5.50
CA HIS A 71 18.42 4.79 -6.38
C HIS A 71 17.34 3.91 -5.72
N VAL A 72 17.70 3.11 -4.71
CA VAL A 72 16.74 2.30 -3.96
C VAL A 72 16.00 3.17 -2.95
N LEU A 73 14.70 3.32 -3.14
CA LEU A 73 13.83 4.21 -2.35
C LEU A 73 13.42 3.56 -1.01
N THR A 74 14.38 3.38 -0.11
CA THR A 74 14.16 2.81 1.24
C THR A 74 14.60 3.77 2.34
N LEU A 75 13.93 3.71 3.50
CA LEU A 75 14.35 4.43 4.70
C LEU A 75 15.35 3.58 5.50
N LYS A 76 16.40 4.21 6.02
CA LYS A 76 17.37 3.63 6.95
C LYS A 76 17.34 4.43 8.24
N ASP A 77 17.29 3.76 9.39
CA ASP A 77 17.32 4.42 10.71
C ASP A 77 18.76 4.77 11.10
N ASP A 78 19.38 5.66 10.33
CA ASP A 78 20.77 6.07 10.50
C ASP A 78 20.99 7.51 9.98
N GLY A 79 22.26 7.91 9.85
CA GLY A 79 22.67 9.21 9.34
C GLY A 79 22.51 9.41 7.82
N THR A 80 21.89 8.48 7.09
CA THR A 80 21.63 8.62 5.65
C THR A 80 20.75 9.85 5.39
N PHE A 81 21.12 10.63 4.37
CA PHE A 81 20.41 11.88 4.06
C PHE A 81 19.28 11.69 3.07
N TYR A 82 18.13 12.27 3.40
CA TYR A 82 16.91 12.28 2.59
C TYR A 82 16.51 13.69 2.20
N ARG A 83 15.65 13.79 1.19
CA ARG A 83 15.02 15.04 0.75
C ARG A 83 13.55 14.81 0.41
N PHE A 84 12.69 15.78 0.71
CA PHE A 84 11.31 15.78 0.26
C PHE A 84 11.20 15.94 -1.26
N GLN A 85 10.26 15.21 -1.85
CA GLN A 85 9.87 15.36 -3.24
C GLN A 85 8.97 16.58 -3.42
N THR A 86 9.08 17.24 -4.58
CA THR A 86 8.17 18.34 -4.95
C THR A 86 6.76 17.80 -5.22
N PRO A 87 5.69 18.51 -4.79
CA PRO A 87 4.30 18.09 -5.05
C PRO A 87 3.98 17.83 -6.52
N TYR A 88 4.70 18.47 -7.45
CA TYR A 88 4.55 18.20 -8.88
C TYR A 88 4.78 16.73 -9.24
N PHE A 89 5.73 16.06 -8.59
CA PHE A 89 6.09 14.67 -8.83
C PHE A 89 5.38 13.67 -7.91
N TRP A 90 4.39 14.11 -7.12
CA TRP A 90 3.64 13.19 -6.26
C TRP A 90 2.77 12.23 -7.09
N PRO A 91 2.60 10.98 -6.63
CA PRO A 91 1.83 9.96 -7.36
C PRO A 91 0.34 10.32 -7.49
N SER A 92 -0.21 11.14 -6.59
CA SER A 92 -1.60 11.63 -6.64
C SER A 92 -1.92 12.47 -7.88
N ASN A 93 -0.90 13.02 -8.56
CA ASN A 93 -1.07 13.69 -9.85
C ASN A 93 -1.34 12.71 -11.01
N CYS A 94 -1.51 11.41 -10.73
CA CYS A 94 -1.86 10.36 -11.69
C CYS A 94 -0.85 10.29 -12.86
N TRP A 95 0.43 10.30 -12.55
CA TRP A 95 1.50 10.18 -13.54
C TRP A 95 1.47 8.82 -14.25
N GLU A 96 1.49 8.85 -15.58
CA GLU A 96 1.70 7.69 -16.44
C GLU A 96 2.81 7.99 -17.45
N PRO A 97 4.08 8.11 -17.00
CA PRO A 97 5.17 8.57 -17.85
C PRO A 97 5.53 7.56 -18.94
N GLU A 98 5.68 8.05 -20.16
CA GLU A 98 5.93 7.20 -21.32
C GLU A 98 7.41 6.82 -21.44
N ASN A 99 7.69 5.80 -22.25
CA ASN A 99 9.07 5.39 -22.56
C ASN A 99 9.84 6.47 -23.32
N THR A 100 9.16 7.32 -24.09
CA THR A 100 9.77 8.48 -24.77
C THR A 100 10.32 9.48 -23.75
N ASP A 101 9.54 9.78 -22.70
CA ASP A 101 9.96 10.70 -21.63
C ASP A 101 11.18 10.16 -20.87
N TYR A 102 11.19 8.86 -20.59
CA TYR A 102 12.32 8.21 -19.92
C TYR A 102 13.58 8.22 -20.80
N ALA A 103 13.44 8.03 -22.12
CA ALA A 103 14.55 8.13 -23.07
C ALA A 103 15.13 9.55 -23.11
N VAL A 104 14.29 10.59 -23.08
CA VAL A 104 14.73 11.99 -22.98
C VAL A 104 15.50 12.22 -21.69
N TYR A 105 14.99 11.74 -20.55
CA TYR A 105 15.65 11.86 -19.25
C TYR A 105 17.05 11.21 -19.22
N LEU A 106 17.14 9.94 -19.65
CA LEU A 106 18.41 9.21 -19.68
C LEU A 106 19.40 9.84 -20.67
N CYS A 107 18.94 10.22 -21.87
CA CYS A 107 19.75 10.94 -22.84
C CYS A 107 20.28 12.25 -22.25
N LYS A 108 19.41 13.05 -21.62
CA LYS A 108 19.78 14.31 -20.95
C LYS A 108 20.86 14.09 -19.89
N ARG A 109 20.76 13.02 -19.09
CA ARG A 109 21.77 12.69 -18.07
C ARG A 109 23.13 12.37 -18.66
N THR A 110 23.20 11.56 -19.72
CA THR A 110 24.48 11.22 -20.37
C THR A 110 25.20 12.44 -20.93
N MET A 111 24.47 13.48 -21.34
CA MET A 111 25.05 14.71 -21.92
C MET A 111 25.68 15.64 -20.88
N GLN A 112 25.45 15.43 -19.58
CA GLN A 112 25.90 16.35 -18.54
C GLN A 112 27.37 16.17 -18.15
N ASN A 113 27.99 15.02 -18.47
CA ASN A 113 29.39 14.70 -18.16
C ASN A 113 29.77 14.97 -16.69
N LYS A 114 28.93 14.52 -15.75
CA LYS A 114 29.18 14.61 -14.30
C LYS A 114 29.05 13.23 -13.68
N ALA A 115 30.05 12.79 -12.92
CA ALA A 115 30.05 11.50 -12.22
C ALA A 115 28.76 11.25 -11.40
N ARG A 116 28.25 12.27 -10.68
CA ARG A 116 26.99 12.16 -9.91
C ARG A 116 25.72 11.88 -10.75
N LEU A 117 25.79 12.07 -12.07
CA LEU A 117 24.69 11.89 -13.02
C LEU A 117 24.96 10.72 -13.98
N GLU A 118 26.08 10.03 -13.82
CA GLU A 118 26.42 8.83 -14.56
C GLU A 118 25.31 7.80 -14.41
N LEU A 119 25.01 7.09 -15.50
CA LEU A 119 23.94 6.10 -15.48
C LEU A 119 24.41 4.87 -14.70
N ALA A 120 23.55 4.35 -13.84
CA ALA A 120 23.76 3.01 -13.31
C ALA A 120 23.62 1.96 -14.42
N ASP A 121 24.14 0.75 -14.21
CA ASP A 121 24.14 -0.31 -15.23
C ASP A 121 22.73 -0.60 -15.77
N TYR A 122 21.73 -0.71 -14.88
CA TYR A 122 20.34 -0.95 -15.28
C TYR A 122 19.72 0.21 -16.09
N GLU A 123 20.17 1.45 -15.83
CA GLU A 123 19.75 2.64 -16.59
C GLU A 123 20.42 2.65 -17.97
N ALA A 124 21.70 2.28 -18.05
CA ALA A 124 22.43 2.17 -19.32
C ALA A 124 21.83 1.07 -20.22
N GLU A 125 21.48 -0.08 -19.65
CA GLU A 125 20.74 -1.13 -20.37
C GLU A 125 19.37 -0.65 -20.84
N SER A 126 18.66 0.10 -20.00
CA SER A 126 17.37 0.70 -20.35
C SER A 126 17.51 1.67 -21.51
N LEU A 127 18.53 2.55 -21.47
CA LEU A 127 18.85 3.47 -22.55
C LEU A 127 19.14 2.71 -23.86
N ALA A 128 19.94 1.64 -23.82
CA ALA A 128 20.26 0.83 -24.98
C ALA A 128 19.01 0.14 -25.57
N ARG A 129 18.07 -0.30 -24.74
CA ARG A 129 16.77 -0.83 -25.19
C ARG A 129 15.92 0.25 -25.87
N LEU A 130 15.86 1.45 -25.27
CA LEU A 130 15.08 2.58 -25.79
C LEU A 130 15.66 3.13 -27.10
N GLN A 131 16.99 3.20 -27.23
CA GLN A 131 17.66 3.57 -28.48
C GLN A 131 17.30 2.61 -29.62
N ARG A 132 17.26 1.30 -29.35
CA ARG A 132 16.80 0.31 -30.33
C ARG A 132 15.32 0.47 -30.66
N ALA A 133 14.46 0.66 -29.66
CA ALA A 133 13.02 0.82 -29.85
C ALA A 133 12.65 2.10 -30.62
N PHE A 134 13.39 3.19 -30.39
CA PHE A 134 13.10 4.52 -30.95
C PHE A 134 14.13 4.97 -31.98
N ALA A 135 14.86 4.06 -32.64
CA ALA A 135 15.96 4.38 -33.54
C ALA A 135 15.60 5.45 -34.60
N ARG A 136 14.40 5.37 -35.19
CA ARG A 136 13.92 6.33 -36.20
C ARG A 136 13.54 7.71 -35.66
N LYS A 137 13.27 7.82 -34.36
CA LYS A 137 12.88 9.07 -33.68
C LYS A 137 13.99 9.59 -32.74
N TRP A 138 15.15 8.93 -32.72
CA TRP A 138 16.21 9.21 -31.76
C TRP A 138 16.73 10.65 -31.86
N GLU A 139 16.83 11.20 -33.07
CA GLU A 139 17.23 12.60 -33.27
C GLU A 139 16.30 13.59 -32.56
N PHE A 140 14.98 13.34 -32.57
CA PHE A 140 14.01 14.18 -31.85
C PHE A 140 14.16 14.05 -30.33
N ILE A 141 14.38 12.83 -29.83
CA ILE A 141 14.65 12.58 -28.40
C ILE A 141 15.92 13.34 -27.96
N PHE A 142 16.99 13.25 -28.76
CA PHE A 142 18.24 13.96 -28.50
C PHE A 142 18.05 15.47 -28.51
N MET A 143 17.33 16.01 -29.51
CA MET A 143 17.04 17.45 -29.60
C MET A 143 16.25 17.95 -28.39
N GLN A 144 15.25 17.18 -27.94
CA GLN A 144 14.46 17.50 -26.75
C GLN A 144 15.31 17.45 -25.47
N ALA A 145 16.15 16.42 -25.31
CA ALA A 145 17.08 16.31 -24.19
C ALA A 145 18.09 17.47 -24.17
N GLU A 146 18.62 17.87 -25.32
CA GLU A 146 19.53 18.99 -25.44
C GLU A 146 18.86 20.32 -25.07
N ALA A 147 17.63 20.55 -25.54
CA ALA A 147 16.85 21.73 -25.21
C ALA A 147 16.59 21.84 -23.70
N GLN A 148 16.21 20.74 -23.05
CA GLN A 148 16.04 20.68 -21.59
C GLN A 148 17.37 20.94 -20.86
N ALA A 149 18.47 20.29 -21.28
CA ALA A 149 19.80 20.51 -20.70
C ALA A 149 20.26 21.98 -20.82
N LYS A 150 19.91 22.68 -21.90
CA LYS A 150 20.18 24.12 -22.10
C LYS A 150 19.40 24.97 -21.11
N VAL A 151 18.14 24.63 -20.81
CA VAL A 151 17.33 25.32 -19.78
C VAL A 151 17.90 25.06 -18.39
N ASP A 152 18.22 23.81 -18.06
CA ASP A 152 18.79 23.43 -16.76
C ASP A 152 20.13 24.15 -16.51
N LYS A 153 20.92 24.38 -17.57
CA LYS A 153 22.18 25.13 -17.50
C LYS A 153 22.02 26.60 -17.07
N LYS A 154 20.84 27.20 -17.25
CA LYS A 154 20.55 28.59 -16.84
C LYS A 154 20.24 28.72 -15.35
N ARG A 155 19.86 27.63 -14.69
CA ARG A 155 19.57 27.59 -13.25
C ARG A 155 20.85 27.67 -12.42
N ASP A 156 20.74 28.15 -11.19
CA ASP A 156 21.91 28.16 -10.30
C ASP A 156 22.37 26.72 -9.97
N LYS A 157 23.63 26.58 -9.55
CA LYS A 157 24.25 25.26 -9.34
C LYS A 157 23.57 24.45 -8.22
N ILE A 158 23.04 25.10 -7.19
CA ILE A 158 22.40 24.46 -6.05
C ILE A 158 20.98 24.03 -6.44
N GLU A 159 20.18 24.95 -6.98
CA GLU A 159 18.82 24.69 -7.46
C GLU A 159 18.83 23.54 -8.47
N ARG A 160 19.74 23.58 -9.46
CA ARG A 160 19.88 22.52 -10.46
C ARG A 160 20.18 21.15 -9.83
N LYS A 161 21.06 21.09 -8.81
CA LYS A 161 21.35 19.83 -8.11
C LYS A 161 20.12 19.27 -7.39
N ILE A 162 19.27 20.14 -6.86
CA ILE A 162 18.03 19.72 -6.19
C ILE A 162 17.03 19.20 -7.23
N LEU A 163 16.79 19.97 -8.29
CA LEU A 163 15.90 19.58 -9.38
C LEU A 163 16.32 18.26 -10.04
N ASP A 164 17.61 18.09 -10.36
CA ASP A 164 18.15 16.84 -10.91
C ASP A 164 17.84 15.64 -10.01
N SER A 165 17.95 15.81 -8.68
CA SER A 165 17.71 14.74 -7.71
C SER A 165 16.22 14.42 -7.54
N GLN A 166 15.35 15.43 -7.66
CA GLN A 166 13.90 15.26 -7.60
C GLN A 166 13.38 14.54 -8.84
N GLU A 167 13.88 14.90 -10.02
CA GLU A 167 13.57 14.21 -11.28
C GLU A 167 14.10 12.77 -11.28
N ARG A 168 15.31 12.53 -10.72
CA ARG A 168 15.81 11.16 -10.51
C ARG A 168 14.87 10.35 -9.63
N ALA A 169 14.48 10.89 -8.47
CA ALA A 169 13.59 10.18 -7.55
C ALA A 169 12.20 9.91 -8.15
N PHE A 170 11.70 10.79 -9.03
CA PHE A 170 10.49 10.52 -9.81
C PHE A 170 10.66 9.29 -10.70
N TRP A 171 11.79 9.16 -11.39
CA TRP A 171 12.07 7.98 -12.22
C TRP A 171 12.37 6.73 -11.40
N ASP A 172 12.97 6.85 -10.22
CA ASP A 172 13.18 5.70 -9.32
C ASP A 172 11.85 5.07 -8.85
N VAL A 173 10.74 5.83 -8.83
CA VAL A 173 9.40 5.28 -8.60
C VAL A 173 8.85 4.57 -9.85
N HIS A 174 8.94 5.22 -11.02
CA HIS A 174 8.26 4.76 -12.24
C HIS A 174 9.07 3.76 -13.08
N ARG A 175 10.38 3.69 -12.85
CA ARG A 175 11.35 2.80 -13.49
C ARG A 175 12.32 2.30 -12.40
N PRO A 176 11.81 1.54 -11.41
CA PRO A 176 12.56 1.19 -10.22
C PRO A 176 13.76 0.29 -10.55
N VAL A 177 14.75 0.32 -9.64
CA VAL A 177 15.90 -0.59 -9.70
C VAL A 177 15.40 -2.05 -9.78
N PRO A 178 15.96 -2.90 -10.66
CA PRO A 178 15.57 -4.30 -10.76
C PRO A 178 15.61 -5.00 -9.39
N GLY A 179 14.53 -5.73 -9.06
CA GLY A 179 14.35 -6.39 -7.75
C GLY A 179 13.58 -5.56 -6.73
N CYS A 180 13.39 -4.25 -6.95
CA CYS A 180 12.49 -3.43 -6.12
C CYS A 180 11.03 -3.63 -6.54
N VAL A 181 10.12 -3.47 -5.57
CA VAL A 181 8.67 -3.48 -5.82
C VAL A 181 8.28 -2.24 -6.63
N ASN A 182 7.51 -2.43 -7.70
CA ASN A 182 6.95 -1.33 -8.46
C ASN A 182 5.66 -0.84 -7.82
N THR A 183 5.74 0.28 -7.08
CA THR A 183 4.61 0.88 -6.35
C THR A 183 3.52 1.46 -7.27
N THR A 184 3.80 1.60 -8.57
CA THR A 184 2.82 2.07 -9.57
C THR A 184 1.91 0.97 -10.12
N GLU A 185 2.19 -0.30 -9.79
CA GLU A 185 1.35 -1.42 -10.20
C GLU A 185 0.04 -1.45 -9.40
N VAL A 186 -1.07 -1.44 -10.13
CA VAL A 186 -2.42 -1.45 -9.56
C VAL A 186 -3.10 -2.78 -9.85
N ASP A 187 -3.77 -3.33 -8.84
CA ASP A 187 -4.60 -4.55 -8.95
C ASP A 187 -5.58 -4.42 -10.14
N ILE A 188 -5.67 -5.49 -10.95
CA ILE A 188 -6.52 -5.54 -12.14
C ILE A 188 -7.99 -5.20 -11.84
N LYS A 189 -8.51 -5.59 -10.68
CA LYS A 189 -9.88 -5.30 -10.22
C LYS A 189 -10.11 -3.81 -9.94
N LYS A 190 -9.06 -3.10 -9.52
CA LYS A 190 -9.09 -1.65 -9.28
C LYS A 190 -8.86 -0.86 -10.57
N SER A 191 -8.08 -1.41 -11.50
CA SER A 191 -7.80 -0.77 -12.80
C SER A 191 -9.05 -0.57 -13.67
N SER A 192 -10.08 -1.44 -13.54
CA SER A 192 -11.32 -1.32 -14.33
C SER A 192 -12.30 -0.29 -13.78
N ARG A 193 -12.33 -0.09 -12.45
CA ARG A 193 -13.26 0.84 -11.79
C ARG A 193 -12.84 2.31 -11.93
N MET A 194 -11.55 2.56 -12.18
CA MET A 194 -11.00 3.89 -12.43
C MET A 194 -11.07 4.32 -13.90
N ARG A 195 -11.57 3.45 -14.79
CA ARG A 195 -11.81 3.81 -16.18
C ARG A 195 -12.97 4.79 -16.27
N ASN A 196 -12.63 6.07 -16.45
CA ASN A 196 -13.40 6.88 -17.39
C ASN A 196 -13.39 6.14 -18.76
N PRO A 197 -14.53 6.00 -19.45
CA PRO A 197 -14.64 5.30 -20.74
C PRO A 197 -13.67 5.80 -21.84
N HIS A 198 -13.01 6.93 -21.64
CA HIS A 198 -12.14 7.58 -22.63
C HIS A 198 -10.65 7.19 -22.57
N LYS A 199 -10.20 6.37 -21.61
CA LYS A 199 -8.77 5.96 -21.54
C LYS A 199 -8.64 4.44 -21.47
N THR A 200 -8.66 3.83 -22.65
CA THR A 200 -8.24 2.44 -22.86
C THR A 200 -6.71 2.35 -22.74
N ARG A 201 -6.20 1.38 -21.96
CA ARG A 201 -4.78 0.98 -21.96
C ARG A 201 -4.33 0.80 -23.42
N LYS A 202 -3.45 1.68 -23.90
CA LYS A 202 -2.81 1.53 -25.20
C LYS A 202 -1.58 0.63 -25.04
N SER A 203 -1.39 -0.25 -26.02
CA SER A 203 -0.34 -1.26 -26.08
C SER A 203 1.07 -0.65 -25.90
N VAL A 204 1.95 -1.41 -25.26
CA VAL A 204 3.38 -1.13 -24.97
C VAL A 204 4.20 -0.75 -26.23
N TYR A 205 3.69 -1.05 -27.43
CA TYR A 205 4.33 -0.74 -28.72
C TYR A 205 3.42 0.01 -29.70
N GLY A 206 2.30 0.57 -29.23
CA GLY A 206 1.33 1.26 -30.09
C GLY A 206 1.77 2.68 -30.46
N LEU A 207 1.90 2.95 -31.77
CA LEU A 207 2.10 4.28 -32.35
C LEU A 207 0.86 5.18 -32.13
N GLN A 208 1.05 6.44 -31.70
CA GLN A 208 0.59 7.61 -32.47
C GLN A 208 1.22 8.93 -31.95
N ASN A 209 1.51 9.84 -32.89
CA ASN A 209 1.78 11.25 -32.64
C ASN A 209 0.49 11.94 -32.19
N ASP A 210 0.43 12.43 -30.96
CA ASP A 210 -0.50 13.49 -30.58
C ASP A 210 0.22 14.45 -29.63
N ILE A 211 0.42 15.68 -30.08
CA ILE A 211 0.82 16.79 -29.22
C ILE A 211 -0.40 17.08 -28.34
N ARG A 212 -0.34 16.71 -27.05
CA ARG A 212 -1.31 17.18 -26.05
C ARG A 212 -0.61 17.85 -24.89
N SER A 213 -0.90 19.13 -24.77
CA SER A 213 -0.52 20.07 -23.73
C SER A 213 -1.32 19.87 -22.44
N HIS A 214 -0.58 19.84 -21.33
CA HIS A 214 -0.90 20.35 -19.98
C HIS A 214 -2.03 19.72 -19.13
N SER A 215 -1.58 19.26 -17.95
CA SER A 215 -2.20 19.22 -16.61
C SER A 215 -3.55 18.51 -16.41
N PRO A 216 -3.63 17.49 -15.53
CA PRO A 216 -4.90 16.92 -15.07
C PRO A 216 -5.41 17.74 -13.88
N THR A 217 -5.73 19.01 -14.09
CA THR A 217 -6.41 19.82 -13.07
C THR A 217 -7.76 20.20 -13.63
N HIS A 218 -8.76 19.36 -13.39
CA HIS A 218 -10.20 19.65 -13.33
C HIS A 218 -10.96 18.33 -13.49
N THR A 219 -11.17 17.63 -12.38
CA THR A 219 -12.35 16.75 -12.26
C THR A 219 -13.56 17.68 -12.10
N PRO A 220 -14.53 17.68 -13.03
CA PRO A 220 -15.77 18.41 -12.81
C PRO A 220 -16.48 17.84 -11.58
N VAL A 221 -16.90 18.72 -10.67
CA VAL A 221 -17.77 18.38 -9.54
C VAL A 221 -19.03 17.73 -10.11
N PRO A 222 -19.49 16.56 -9.62
CA PRO A 222 -20.74 15.99 -10.08
C PRO A 222 -21.87 16.96 -9.78
N GLU A 223 -22.56 17.45 -10.81
CA GLU A 223 -23.81 18.18 -10.62
C GLU A 223 -24.81 17.23 -9.93
N THR A 224 -25.12 17.51 -8.66
CA THR A 224 -26.17 16.82 -7.93
C THR A 224 -27.51 17.21 -8.55
N LYS A 225 -28.00 16.38 -9.48
CA LYS A 225 -29.35 16.52 -10.01
C LYS A 225 -30.35 16.20 -8.89
N PRO A 226 -31.47 16.94 -8.79
CA PRO A 226 -32.53 16.58 -7.85
C PRO A 226 -33.06 15.18 -8.20
N PRO A 227 -33.36 14.34 -7.19
CA PRO A 227 -33.87 13.00 -7.44
C PRO A 227 -35.24 13.09 -8.13
N THR A 228 -35.47 12.13 -9.03
CA THR A 228 -36.75 11.93 -9.69
C THR A 228 -37.79 11.37 -8.72
N GLU A 229 -39.07 11.52 -9.07
CA GLU A 229 -40.18 10.97 -8.26
C GLU A 229 -40.07 9.45 -8.07
N GLU A 230 -39.62 8.72 -9.09
CA GLU A 230 -39.39 7.26 -9.01
C GLU A 230 -38.26 6.92 -8.02
N GLU A 231 -37.15 7.66 -8.05
CA GLU A 231 -36.04 7.48 -7.08
C GLU A 231 -36.51 7.74 -5.65
N LEU A 232 -37.33 8.76 -5.43
CA LEU A 232 -37.92 9.06 -4.12
C LEU A 232 -38.85 7.93 -3.64
N HIS A 233 -39.68 7.36 -4.51
CA HIS A 233 -40.51 6.21 -4.15
C HIS A 233 -39.68 4.98 -3.76
N GLN A 234 -38.58 4.72 -4.46
CA GLN A 234 -37.65 3.64 -4.14
C GLN A 234 -36.94 3.89 -2.80
N GLU A 235 -36.52 5.13 -2.53
CA GLU A 235 -35.96 5.50 -1.23
C GLU A 235 -36.96 5.31 -0.09
N ILE A 236 -38.21 5.75 -0.25
CA ILE A 236 -39.27 5.56 0.76
C ILE A 236 -39.46 4.06 1.04
N LYS A 237 -39.55 3.23 0.00
CA LYS A 237 -39.67 1.77 0.15
C LYS A 237 -38.45 1.17 0.85
N HIS A 238 -37.24 1.63 0.51
CA HIS A 238 -36.02 1.20 1.17
C HIS A 238 -36.05 1.52 2.66
N TRP A 239 -36.37 2.76 3.03
CA TRP A 239 -36.41 3.21 4.42
C TRP A 239 -37.50 2.51 5.22
N GLN A 240 -38.67 2.27 4.62
CA GLN A 240 -39.73 1.50 5.27
C GLN A 240 -39.24 0.09 5.64
N MET A 241 -38.59 -0.62 4.70
CA MET A 241 -38.00 -1.93 4.98
C MET A 241 -36.93 -1.87 6.08
N GLN A 242 -36.15 -0.79 6.18
CA GLN A 242 -35.16 -0.66 7.27
C GLN A 242 -35.82 -0.38 8.63
N LEU A 243 -36.97 0.30 8.67
CA LEU A 243 -37.70 0.55 9.92
C LEU A 243 -38.32 -0.73 10.48
N ASP A 244 -38.82 -1.60 9.61
CA ASP A 244 -39.46 -2.86 9.99
C ASP A 244 -38.47 -3.91 10.53
N ARG A 245 -37.15 -3.69 10.38
CA ARG A 245 -36.12 -4.57 10.95
C ARG A 245 -36.07 -4.47 12.47
N HIS A 246 -36.34 -5.58 13.14
CA HIS A 246 -36.18 -5.73 14.58
C HIS A 246 -34.72 -5.54 14.98
N ARG A 247 -34.48 -4.64 15.93
CA ARG A 247 -33.14 -4.29 16.43
C ARG A 247 -33.04 -4.61 17.91
N LEU A 248 -31.84 -4.95 18.35
CA LEU A 248 -31.49 -5.13 19.75
C LEU A 248 -30.82 -3.86 20.28
N LYS A 249 -30.94 -3.62 21.59
CA LYS A 249 -30.19 -2.55 22.27
C LYS A 249 -28.70 -2.87 22.21
N MET A 250 -27.86 -1.86 22.02
CA MET A 250 -26.40 -2.04 21.96
C MET A 250 -25.82 -2.70 23.21
N SER A 251 -26.37 -2.42 24.40
CA SER A 251 -25.96 -3.10 25.63
C SER A 251 -26.18 -4.61 25.56
N LYS A 252 -27.33 -5.05 25.03
CA LYS A 252 -27.63 -6.48 24.87
C LYS A 252 -26.75 -7.15 23.82
N VAL A 253 -26.46 -6.46 22.72
CA VAL A 253 -25.52 -6.96 21.71
C VAL A 253 -24.11 -7.10 22.31
N ALA A 254 -23.59 -6.06 22.97
CA ALA A 254 -22.26 -6.08 23.59
C ALA A 254 -22.15 -7.16 24.68
N GLU A 255 -23.12 -7.25 25.60
CA GLU A 255 -23.19 -8.29 26.63
C GLU A 255 -23.13 -9.70 25.99
N SER A 256 -23.91 -9.94 24.93
CA SER A 256 -23.93 -11.23 24.25
C SER A 256 -22.62 -11.59 23.56
N LEU A 257 -21.97 -10.62 22.89
CA LEU A 257 -20.69 -10.85 22.20
C LEU A 257 -19.54 -11.10 23.18
N LEU A 258 -19.49 -10.34 24.28
CA LEU A 258 -18.51 -10.55 25.34
C LEU A 258 -18.69 -11.92 26.00
N ALA A 259 -19.92 -12.27 26.37
CA ALA A 259 -20.21 -13.57 26.99
C ALA A 259 -19.88 -14.74 26.04
N TYR A 260 -20.20 -14.63 24.75
CA TYR A 260 -19.84 -15.63 23.76
C TYR A 260 -18.32 -15.75 23.62
N THR A 261 -17.60 -14.64 23.54
CA THR A 261 -16.13 -14.66 23.41
C THR A 261 -15.49 -15.31 24.65
N GLU A 262 -15.90 -14.92 25.85
CA GLU A 262 -15.42 -15.47 27.12
C GLU A 262 -15.65 -16.99 27.20
N GLN A 263 -16.81 -17.46 26.73
CA GLN A 263 -17.17 -18.87 26.75
C GLN A 263 -16.21 -19.74 25.90
N TYR A 264 -15.65 -19.20 24.82
CA TYR A 264 -14.73 -19.90 23.93
C TYR A 264 -13.26 -19.53 24.14
N LEU A 265 -12.94 -18.68 25.12
CA LEU A 265 -11.58 -18.17 25.35
C LEU A 265 -10.57 -19.31 25.57
N GLU A 266 -10.94 -20.32 26.37
CA GLU A 266 -10.13 -21.52 26.64
C GLU A 266 -9.96 -22.46 25.44
N TYR A 267 -10.69 -22.21 24.34
CA TYR A 267 -10.64 -23.00 23.11
C TYR A 267 -9.95 -22.25 21.97
N ASP A 268 -9.49 -21.02 22.19
CA ASP A 268 -8.77 -20.23 21.18
C ASP A 268 -7.26 -20.48 21.29
N PRO A 269 -6.63 -21.16 20.31
CA PRO A 269 -5.20 -21.50 20.37
C PRO A 269 -4.26 -20.30 20.33
N PHE A 270 -4.75 -19.09 20.01
CA PHE A 270 -3.95 -17.86 20.06
C PHE A 270 -3.92 -17.23 21.45
N LEU A 271 -4.93 -17.50 22.29
CA LEU A 271 -5.04 -16.94 23.64
C LEU A 271 -4.60 -17.96 24.69
N VAL A 272 -5.02 -19.22 24.53
CA VAL A 272 -4.69 -20.32 25.45
C VAL A 272 -4.00 -21.44 24.68
N PRO A 273 -2.79 -21.86 25.09
CA PRO A 273 -2.09 -22.96 24.41
C PRO A 273 -2.91 -24.27 24.46
N PRO A 274 -3.11 -24.94 23.31
CA PRO A 274 -3.80 -26.23 23.28
C PRO A 274 -2.95 -27.33 23.92
N ASP A 275 -3.60 -28.34 24.49
CA ASP A 275 -3.00 -29.52 25.12
C ASP A 275 -2.97 -30.70 24.11
N PRO A 276 -1.82 -31.35 23.84
CA PRO A 276 -0.52 -31.19 24.49
C PRO A 276 0.29 -29.98 24.03
N SER A 277 0.16 -29.57 22.79
CA SER A 277 0.86 -28.39 22.25
C SER A 277 0.22 -27.92 20.96
N ASN A 278 0.54 -26.68 20.54
CA ASN A 278 0.13 -26.15 19.24
C ASN A 278 1.01 -26.77 18.13
N PRO A 279 0.44 -27.55 17.18
CA PRO A 279 1.23 -28.25 16.16
C PRO A 279 2.07 -27.32 15.28
N TRP A 280 1.67 -26.06 15.11
CA TRP A 280 2.41 -25.07 14.33
C TRP A 280 3.66 -24.52 15.04
N ILE A 281 3.79 -24.77 16.35
CA ILE A 281 4.91 -24.31 17.18
C ILE A 281 5.82 -25.47 17.55
N SER A 282 5.25 -26.64 17.85
CA SER A 282 5.99 -27.82 18.33
C SER A 282 6.35 -28.82 17.23
N ASP A 283 5.80 -28.68 16.02
CA ASP A 283 5.84 -29.68 14.95
C ASP A 283 5.30 -31.07 15.38
N ASP A 284 4.47 -31.11 16.43
CA ASP A 284 3.80 -32.31 16.93
C ASP A 284 2.31 -32.32 16.55
N THR A 285 1.91 -33.30 15.74
CA THR A 285 0.53 -33.42 15.24
C THR A 285 -0.43 -34.10 16.21
N THR A 286 0.03 -34.51 17.40
CA THR A 286 -0.78 -35.23 18.40
C THR A 286 -2.10 -34.51 18.73
N PHE A 287 -2.10 -33.17 18.84
CA PHE A 287 -3.32 -32.40 19.09
C PHE A 287 -4.40 -32.61 18.02
N TRP A 288 -4.03 -32.62 16.73
CA TRP A 288 -4.98 -32.85 15.64
C TRP A 288 -5.55 -34.27 15.66
N GLU A 289 -4.73 -35.25 16.03
CA GLU A 289 -5.16 -36.65 16.17
C GLU A 289 -6.18 -36.80 17.32
N LEU A 290 -5.94 -36.13 18.46
CA LEU A 290 -6.86 -36.10 19.59
C LEU A 290 -8.20 -35.43 19.23
N GLU A 291 -8.18 -34.30 18.53
CA GLU A 291 -9.41 -33.62 18.09
C GLU A 291 -10.20 -34.44 17.05
N ALA A 292 -9.53 -35.26 16.23
CA ALA A 292 -10.17 -36.18 15.28
C ALA A 292 -10.62 -37.52 15.91
N SER A 293 -10.21 -37.78 17.16
CA SER A 293 -10.50 -39.03 17.85
C SER A 293 -12.01 -39.29 17.98
N LYS A 294 -12.40 -40.57 17.98
CA LYS A 294 -13.76 -41.00 18.33
C LYS A 294 -14.01 -40.99 19.83
N GLU A 295 -12.95 -40.94 20.63
CA GLU A 295 -13.00 -40.80 22.08
C GLU A 295 -12.71 -39.33 22.42
N PRO A 296 -13.76 -38.51 22.65
CA PRO A 296 -13.59 -37.08 22.82
C PRO A 296 -13.02 -36.75 24.20
N GLY A 297 -12.04 -35.85 24.25
CA GLY A 297 -11.51 -35.30 25.50
C GLY A 297 -12.55 -34.46 26.25
N GLN A 298 -12.25 -34.16 27.52
CA GLN A 298 -13.17 -33.43 28.40
C GLN A 298 -13.58 -32.05 27.87
N GLN A 299 -12.64 -31.29 27.30
CA GLN A 299 -12.93 -29.96 26.75
C GLN A 299 -13.88 -30.05 25.55
N ARG A 300 -13.64 -30.99 24.62
CA ARG A 300 -14.51 -31.21 23.46
C ARG A 300 -15.95 -31.56 23.88
N VAL A 301 -16.12 -32.41 24.89
CA VAL A 301 -17.45 -32.73 25.44
C VAL A 301 -18.08 -31.53 26.15
N LYS A 302 -17.30 -30.78 26.94
CA LYS A 302 -17.78 -29.57 27.65
C LYS A 302 -18.30 -28.52 26.67
N ARG A 303 -17.67 -28.39 25.50
CA ARG A 303 -18.07 -27.48 24.43
C ARG A 303 -19.45 -27.78 23.86
N TRP A 304 -19.86 -29.05 23.79
CA TRP A 304 -21.23 -29.40 23.37
C TRP A 304 -22.30 -28.79 24.28
N GLY A 305 -21.98 -28.58 25.56
CA GLY A 305 -22.85 -27.94 26.53
C GLY A 305 -23.08 -26.44 26.30
N PHE A 306 -22.35 -25.81 25.35
CA PHE A 306 -22.52 -24.39 25.04
C PHE A 306 -23.79 -24.12 24.24
N GLY A 307 -24.25 -25.09 23.46
CA GLY A 307 -25.47 -25.00 22.68
C GLY A 307 -25.66 -26.20 21.78
N MET A 308 -26.90 -26.44 21.36
CA MET A 308 -27.24 -27.57 20.50
C MET A 308 -26.45 -27.55 19.19
N ASP A 309 -26.17 -26.37 18.65
CA ASP A 309 -25.35 -26.21 17.44
C ASP A 309 -23.94 -26.81 17.60
N GLU A 310 -23.30 -26.71 18.77
CA GLU A 310 -21.97 -27.29 18.98
C GLU A 310 -22.01 -28.81 19.01
N ALA A 311 -23.01 -29.39 19.68
CA ALA A 311 -23.23 -30.83 19.68
C ALA A 311 -23.55 -31.37 18.28
N LEU A 312 -24.33 -30.64 17.47
CA LEU A 312 -24.72 -31.05 16.13
C LEU A 312 -23.62 -30.89 15.09
N LYS A 313 -22.71 -29.92 15.25
CA LYS A 313 -21.53 -29.76 14.39
C LYS A 313 -20.50 -30.86 14.63
N ASP A 314 -20.35 -31.33 15.87
CA ASP A 314 -19.42 -32.39 16.23
C ASP A 314 -19.97 -33.77 15.82
N PRO A 315 -19.26 -34.56 14.99
CA PRO A 315 -19.73 -35.88 14.59
C PRO A 315 -19.98 -36.83 15.78
N VAL A 316 -19.10 -36.82 16.79
CA VAL A 316 -19.25 -37.65 17.99
C VAL A 316 -20.35 -37.09 18.89
N GLY A 317 -20.43 -35.77 19.02
CA GLY A 317 -21.51 -35.10 19.76
C GLY A 317 -22.91 -35.45 19.21
N ARG A 318 -23.05 -35.42 17.88
CA ARG A 318 -24.29 -35.80 17.19
C ARG A 318 -24.62 -37.28 17.37
N GLU A 319 -23.63 -38.16 17.30
CA GLU A 319 -23.82 -39.59 17.55
C GLU A 319 -24.32 -39.84 18.97
N GLN A 320 -23.69 -39.22 19.99
CA GLN A 320 -24.13 -39.36 21.38
C GLN A 320 -25.54 -38.78 21.60
N PHE A 321 -25.85 -37.64 20.97
CA PHE A 321 -27.18 -37.04 21.08
C PHE A 321 -28.26 -37.92 20.43
N LEU A 322 -27.99 -38.46 19.24
CA LEU A 322 -28.90 -39.41 18.58
C LEU A 322 -29.09 -40.67 19.42
N LYS A 323 -28.01 -41.25 19.95
CA LYS A 323 -28.05 -42.43 20.81
C LYS A 323 -28.91 -42.20 22.06
N PHE A 324 -28.81 -41.01 22.66
CA PHE A 324 -29.68 -40.60 23.77
C PHE A 324 -31.16 -40.57 23.33
N LEU A 325 -31.48 -39.90 22.23
CA LEU A 325 -32.86 -39.82 21.73
C LEU A 325 -33.44 -41.19 21.36
N GLU A 326 -32.63 -42.10 20.81
CA GLU A 326 -33.05 -43.47 20.52
C GLU A 326 -33.36 -44.27 21.78
N SER A 327 -32.60 -44.06 22.87
CA SER A 327 -32.88 -44.69 24.17
C SER A 327 -34.19 -44.21 24.79
N GLU A 328 -34.63 -43.00 24.43
CA GLU A 328 -35.90 -42.38 24.85
C GLU A 328 -37.01 -42.57 23.79
N PHE A 329 -36.79 -43.41 22.76
CA PHE A 329 -37.73 -43.65 21.66
C PHE A 329 -38.26 -42.38 20.98
N SER A 330 -37.43 -41.33 20.88
CA SER A 330 -37.83 -39.98 20.44
C SER A 330 -36.85 -39.38 19.42
N SER A 331 -36.32 -40.22 18.52
CA SER A 331 -35.27 -39.83 17.56
C SER A 331 -35.79 -39.27 16.23
N GLU A 332 -37.11 -39.19 16.02
CA GLU A 332 -37.70 -38.91 14.70
C GLU A 332 -37.32 -37.53 14.15
N ASN A 333 -37.08 -36.56 15.02
CA ASN A 333 -36.77 -35.18 14.62
C ASN A 333 -35.31 -34.97 14.19
N LEU A 334 -34.39 -35.89 14.54
CA LEU A 334 -32.96 -35.75 14.26
C LEU A 334 -32.47 -36.66 13.12
N ARG A 335 -33.21 -37.74 12.83
CA ARG A 335 -32.85 -38.76 11.84
C ARG A 335 -32.67 -38.24 10.42
#